data_AF-A0A920T3U2-F1
#
_entry.id   AF-A0A920T3U2-F1
#
_cell.length_a   1.000
_cell.length_b   1.000
_cell.length_c   1.000
_cell.angle_alpha   90.00
_cell.angle_beta   90.00
_cell.angle_gamma   90.00
#
_symmetry.space_group_name_H-M   'P 1'
#
loop_
_entity.id
_entity.type
_entity.pdbx_description
1 polymer ?
#
loop_
_entity_poly.entity_id
_entity_poly.type
_entity_poly.pdbx_seq_one_letter_code
_entity_poly.pdbx_strand_id
1 'polypeptide(L)'
;MIDIKQLIKFISSPKVFSYTVVWLIVIVFFGTIAQKDVGLYASQVKYFSSYYFLFAGFLPLPGGRITIIIMTVNLASSLFKKSLWKMKKLGIIIVHIGVCYC
;
A
#
# COMPACT_ATOMS: atom_id res chain seq x y z
N MET A 1 21.83 -10.35 13.61
CA MET A 1 22.18 -9.49 12.47
C MET A 1 21.10 -9.68 11.42
N ILE A 2 20.27 -8.67 11.15
CA ILE A 2 19.14 -8.81 10.22
C ILE A 2 19.71 -8.79 8.79
N ASP A 3 19.63 -9.90 8.09
CA ASP A 3 20.06 -10.00 6.70
C ASP A 3 19.14 -9.16 5.80
N ILE A 4 19.65 -8.03 5.29
CA ILE A 4 18.94 -7.11 4.37
C ILE A 4 18.33 -7.87 3.17
N LYS A 5 18.99 -8.94 2.71
CA LYS A 5 18.50 -9.81 1.63
C LYS A 5 17.21 -10.57 2.00
N GLN A 6 17.09 -11.02 3.24
CA GLN A 6 15.89 -11.70 3.73
C GLN A 6 14.73 -10.71 3.88
N LEU A 7 15.01 -9.50 4.36
CA LEU A 7 14.01 -8.43 4.47
C LEU A 7 13.46 -8.04 3.10
N ILE A 8 14.33 -7.86 2.09
CA ILE A 8 13.93 -7.58 0.71
C ILE A 8 13.09 -8.74 0.14
N LYS A 9 13.48 -10.00 0.41
CA LYS A 9 12.72 -11.17 -0.06
C LYS A 9 11.32 -11.25 0.57
N PHE A 10 11.20 -10.87 1.84
CA PHE A 10 9.93 -10.84 2.57
C PHE A 10 9.03 -9.71 2.07
N ILE A 11 9.57 -8.49 1.94
CA ILE A 11 8.84 -7.32 1.42
C ILE A 11 8.42 -7.52 -0.03
N SER A 12 9.26 -8.16 -0.86
CA SER A 12 8.96 -8.47 -2.26
C SER A 12 8.00 -9.67 -2.42
N SER A 13 7.34 -10.12 -1.34
CA SER A 13 6.37 -11.20 -1.39
C SER A 13 5.01 -10.68 -1.91
N PRO A 14 4.41 -11.32 -2.92
CA PRO A 14 3.08 -10.96 -3.42
C PRO A 14 1.99 -11.05 -2.35
N LYS A 15 2.21 -11.89 -1.33
CA LYS A 15 1.26 -12.05 -0.22
C LYS A 15 1.11 -10.76 0.57
N VAL A 16 2.20 -10.04 0.80
CA VAL A 16 2.18 -8.76 1.54
C VAL A 16 1.34 -7.74 0.77
N PHE A 17 1.54 -7.61 -0.55
CA PHE A 17 0.73 -6.74 -1.40
C PHE A 17 -0.76 -7.06 -1.32
N SER A 18 -1.13 -8.34 -1.41
CA SER A 18 -2.54 -8.77 -1.32
C SER A 18 -3.19 -8.35 0.02
N TYR A 19 -2.50 -8.55 1.15
CA TYR A 19 -3.02 -8.11 2.45
C TYR A 19 -3.13 -6.59 2.55
N THR A 20 -2.16 -5.84 2.02
CA THR A 20 -2.18 -4.38 2.00
C THR A 20 -3.33 -3.83 1.16
N VAL A 21 -3.67 -4.46 0.03
CA VAL A 21 -4.82 -4.06 -0.80
C VAL A 21 -6.14 -4.32 -0.09
N VAL A 22 -6.31 -5.48 0.56
CA VAL A 22 -7.52 -5.76 1.36
C VAL A 22 -7.66 -4.73 2.47
N TRP A 23 -6.57 -4.37 3.14
CA TRP A 23 -6.57 -3.32 4.15
C TRP A 23 -6.94 -1.94 3.59
N LEU A 24 -6.43 -1.60 2.40
CA LEU A 24 -6.76 -0.35 1.72
C LEU A 24 -8.26 -0.26 1.40
N ILE A 25 -8.89 -1.36 0.97
CA ILE A 25 -10.35 -1.42 0.74
C ILE A 25 -11.11 -1.09 2.03
N VAL A 26 -10.68 -1.64 3.17
CA VAL A 26 -11.31 -1.36 4.47
C VAL A 26 -11.17 0.12 4.84
N ILE A 27 -9.99 0.71 4.69
CA ILE A 27 -9.77 2.15 4.96
C ILE A 27 -10.65 3.01 4.05
N VAL A 28 -10.72 2.68 2.75
CA VAL A 28 -11.52 3.43 1.78
C VAL A 28 -13.00 3.35 2.15
N PHE A 29 -13.51 2.17 2.49
CA PHE A 29 -14.91 2.00 2.88
C PHE A 29 -15.31 2.91 4.06
N PHE A 30 -14.55 2.87 5.15
CA PHE A 30 -14.81 3.74 6.31
C PHE A 30 -14.56 5.22 6.01
N GLY A 31 -13.54 5.52 5.21
CA GLY A 31 -13.21 6.86 4.75
C GLY A 31 -14.35 7.48 3.92
N THR A 32 -15.01 6.69 3.06
CA THR A 32 -16.15 7.13 2.24
C THR A 32 -17.41 7.34 3.09
N ILE A 33 -17.66 6.50 4.10
CA ILE A 33 -18.75 6.74 5.05
C ILE A 33 -18.53 8.07 5.77
N ALA A 34 -17.33 8.28 6.32
CA ALA A 34 -17.00 9.52 7.03
C ALA A 34 -17.00 10.74 6.10
N GLN A 35 -16.62 10.58 4.83
CA GLN A 35 -16.59 11.64 3.83
C GLN A 35 -17.96 12.31 3.63
N LYS A 36 -19.07 11.57 3.80
CA LYS A 36 -20.42 12.12 3.76
C LYS A 36 -20.60 13.24 4.79
N ASP A 37 -20.05 13.08 5.99
CA ASP A 37 -20.31 13.94 7.13
C ASP A 37 -19.25 15.05 7.29
N VAL A 38 -17.97 14.74 7.10
CA VAL A 38 -16.86 15.70 7.25
C VAL A 38 -16.40 16.34 5.94
N GLY A 39 -16.87 15.83 4.80
CA GLY A 39 -16.40 16.26 3.48
C GLY A 39 -15.11 15.58 3.02
N LEU A 40 -14.82 15.71 1.72
CA LEU A 40 -13.72 14.99 1.04
C LEU A 40 -12.33 15.35 1.57
N TYR A 41 -12.04 16.63 1.76
CA TYR A 41 -10.70 17.05 2.19
C TYR A 41 -10.41 16.61 3.63
N ALA A 42 -11.37 16.79 4.53
CA ALA A 42 -11.21 16.40 5.93
C ALA A 42 -11.12 14.87 6.11
N SER A 43 -11.91 14.10 5.35
CA SER A 43 -11.79 12.63 5.37
C SER A 43 -10.44 12.17 4.84
N GLN A 44 -9.92 12.82 3.78
CA GLN A 44 -8.61 12.52 3.22
C GLN A 44 -7.51 12.73 4.26
N VAL A 45 -7.50 13.88 4.93
CA VAL A 45 -6.47 14.18 5.93
C VAL A 45 -6.53 13.18 7.11
N LYS A 46 -7.74 12.83 7.54
CA LYS A 46 -7.97 11.94 8.69
C LYS A 46 -7.64 10.47 8.42
N TYR A 47 -8.05 9.91 7.28
CA TYR A 47 -7.89 8.48 6.99
C TYR A 47 -6.68 8.19 6.08
N PHE A 48 -6.39 9.07 5.12
CA PHE A 48 -5.39 8.80 4.08
C PHE A 48 -4.07 9.52 4.31
N SER A 49 -4.07 10.75 4.83
CA SER A 49 -2.84 11.51 5.11
C SER A 49 -2.24 11.21 6.50
N SER A 50 -2.97 10.50 7.35
CA SER A 50 -2.52 10.17 8.70
C SER A 50 -1.70 8.86 8.74
N TYR A 51 -0.69 8.81 9.61
CA TYR A 51 0.08 7.59 9.85
C TYR A 51 -0.73 6.56 10.62
N TYR A 52 -1.44 7.01 11.66
CA TYR A 52 -2.37 6.20 12.43
C TYR A 52 -3.66 6.98 12.60
N PHE A 53 -4.80 6.29 12.59
CA PHE A 53 -6.07 6.90 12.95
C PHE A 53 -6.71 6.08 14.07
N LEU A 54 -7.38 6.78 14.97
CA LEU A 54 -8.13 6.14 16.05
C LEU A 54 -9.46 5.66 15.49
N PHE A 55 -9.60 4.34 15.39
CA PHE A 55 -10.87 3.71 15.10
C PHE A 55 -11.68 3.59 16.40
N ALA A 56 -12.91 4.07 16.37
CA ALA A 56 -13.82 4.12 17.52
C ALA A 56 -13.23 4.81 18.78
N GLY A 57 -12.21 5.67 18.62
CA GLY A 57 -11.59 6.42 19.72
C GLY A 57 -10.55 5.67 20.55
N PHE A 58 -10.30 4.38 20.31
CA PHE A 58 -9.40 3.57 21.16
C PHE A 58 -8.34 2.78 20.39
N LEU A 59 -8.61 2.35 19.16
CA LEU A 59 -7.71 1.46 18.42
C LEU A 59 -6.89 2.25 17.39
N PRO A 60 -5.55 2.41 17.58
CA PRO A 60 -4.70 3.03 16.57
C PRO A 60 -4.49 2.06 15.42
N LEU A 61 -5.21 2.30 14.32
CA LEU A 61 -5.08 1.51 13.10
C LEU A 61 -4.10 2.19 12.13
N PRO A 62 -3.34 1.41 11.33
CA PRO A 62 -2.46 1.98 10.33
C PRO A 62 -3.29 2.72 9.27
N GLY A 63 -2.99 4.00 9.09
CA GLY A 63 -3.68 4.87 8.15
C GLY A 63 -3.25 4.63 6.70
N GLY A 64 -3.86 5.41 5.80
CA GLY A 64 -3.62 5.29 4.36
C GLY A 64 -2.16 5.56 3.98
N ARG A 65 -1.46 6.51 4.62
CA ARG A 65 -0.05 6.79 4.32
C ARG A 65 0.84 5.58 4.49
N ILE A 66 0.75 4.91 5.64
CA ILE A 66 1.57 3.72 5.93
C ILE A 66 1.23 2.60 4.95
N THR A 67 -0.06 2.39 4.71
CA THR A 67 -0.56 1.36 3.78
C THR A 67 -0.01 1.57 2.36
N ILE A 68 -0.07 2.80 1.86
CA ILE A 68 0.43 3.16 0.53
C ILE A 68 1.95 3.03 0.47
N ILE A 69 2.70 3.51 1.47
CA ILE A 69 4.16 3.37 1.51
C ILE A 69 4.59 1.90 1.48
N ILE A 70 3.96 1.04 2.29
CA ILE A 70 4.24 -0.40 2.30
C ILE A 70 3.96 -1.01 0.92
N MET A 71 2.86 -0.61 0.28
CA MET A 71 2.50 -1.08 -1.04
C MET A 71 3.51 -0.65 -2.11
N THR A 72 3.91 0.63 -2.11
CA THR A 72 4.90 1.20 -3.04
C THR A 72 6.25 0.50 -2.88
N VAL A 73 6.72 0.30 -1.65
CA VAL A 73 7.99 -0.39 -1.40
C VAL A 73 7.92 -1.86 -1.83
N ASN A 74 6.79 -2.54 -1.61
CA ASN A 74 6.58 -3.91 -2.08
C ASN A 74 6.66 -3.99 -3.61
N LEU A 75 5.91 -3.14 -4.32
CA LEU A 75 5.90 -3.11 -5.79
C LEU A 75 7.27 -2.73 -6.37
N ALA A 76 7.92 -1.70 -5.81
CA ALA A 76 9.25 -1.29 -6.21
C ALA A 76 10.25 -2.43 -6.01
N SER A 77 10.22 -3.13 -4.87
CA SER A 77 11.07 -4.28 -4.62
C SER A 77 10.80 -5.45 -5.57
N SER A 78 9.55 -5.66 -6.00
CA SER A 78 9.17 -6.65 -7.00
C SER A 78 9.77 -6.32 -8.38
N LEU A 79 9.78 -5.04 -8.79
CA LEU A 79 10.34 -4.58 -10.07
C LEU A 79 11.83 -4.90 -10.24
N PHE A 80 12.62 -4.83 -9.16
CA PHE A 80 14.06 -5.11 -9.21
C PHE A 80 14.42 -6.60 -9.30
N LYS A 81 13.43 -7.51 -9.29
CA LYS A 81 13.69 -8.94 -9.53
C LYS A 81 14.04 -9.17 -11.00
N LYS A 82 15.30 -9.56 -11.26
CA LYS A 82 15.82 -10.00 -12.59
C LYS A 82 14.92 -11.02 -13.32
N SER A 83 14.13 -11.81 -12.59
CA SER A 83 13.17 -12.80 -13.14
C SER A 83 11.99 -12.18 -13.92
N LEU A 84 11.68 -10.90 -13.69
CA LEU A 84 10.61 -10.17 -14.38
C LEU A 84 11.09 -9.50 -15.68
N TRP A 85 12.37 -9.17 -15.81
CA TRP A 85 12.99 -8.60 -17.01
C TRP A 85 13.23 -9.64 -18.12
N LYS A 86 12.22 -10.49 -18.38
CA LYS A 86 12.16 -11.32 -19.58
C LYS A 86 11.09 -10.74 -20.49
N MET A 87 11.35 -10.68 -21.81
CA MET A 87 10.43 -10.12 -22.81
C MET A 87 9.00 -10.72 -22.74
N LYS A 88 8.87 -11.96 -22.27
CA LYS A 88 7.57 -12.63 -22.07
C LYS A 88 6.71 -12.05 -20.92
N LYS A 89 7.25 -11.15 -20.09
CA LYS A 89 6.59 -10.55 -18.91
C LYS A 89 6.49 -9.03 -18.99
N LEU A 90 6.62 -8.44 -20.17
CA LEU A 90 6.53 -6.99 -20.39
C LEU A 90 5.22 -6.39 -19.86
N GLY A 91 4.08 -7.06 -20.03
CA GLY A 91 2.79 -6.59 -19.50
C GLY A 91 2.82 -6.39 -17.97
N ILE A 92 3.49 -7.26 -17.23
CA ILE A 92 3.63 -7.14 -15.77
C ILE A 92 4.53 -5.94 -15.42
N ILE A 93 5.60 -5.71 -16.19
CA ILE A 93 6.51 -4.58 -15.99
C ILE A 93 5.78 -3.25 -16.26
N ILE A 94 4.97 -3.17 -17.33
CA ILE A 94 4.20 -1.98 -17.68
C ILE A 94 3.21 -1.62 -16.56
N VAL A 95 2.49 -2.60 -16.02
CA VAL A 95 1.55 -2.37 -14.91
C VAL A 95 2.29 -1.89 -13.65
N HIS A 96 3.44 -2.48 -13.31
CA HIS A 96 4.19 -2.07 -12.14
C HIS A 96 4.83 -0.68 -12.29
N ILE A 97 5.34 -0.34 -13.48
CA ILE A 97 5.86 1.00 -13.78
C ILE A 97 4.73 2.03 -13.74
N GLY A 98 3.57 1.74 -14.35
CA GLY A 98 2.41 2.63 -14.34
C GLY A 98 1.90 2.94 -12.94
N VAL A 99 1.80 1.92 -12.07
CA VAL A 99 1.37 2.11 -10.67
C VAL A 99 2.43 2.82 -9.82
N CYS A 100 3.72 2.74 -10.18
CA CYS A 100 4.77 3.49 -9.47
C CYS A 100 4.84 4.96 -9.90
N TYR A 101 4.40 5.29 -11.12
CA TYR A 101 4.44 6.64 -11.68
C TYR A 101 3.13 7.44 -11.51
N CYS A 102 2.01 6.79 -11.18
CA CYS A 102 0.74 7.42 -10.82
C CYS A 102 0.63 7.64 -9.30
#